data_AF-A0A368GWD4-F1
#
_entry.id   AF-A0A368GWD4-F1
#
_cell.length_a   1.000
_cell.length_b   1.000
_cell.length_c   1.000
_cell.angle_alpha   90.00
_cell.angle_beta   90.00
_cell.angle_gamma   90.00
#
_symmetry.space_group_name_H-M   'P 1'
#
loop_
_entity.id
_entity.type
_entity.pdbx_description
1 polymer ?
#
loop_
_entity_poly.entity_id
_entity_poly.type
_entity_poly.pdbx_seq_one_letter_code
_entity_poly.pdbx_strand_id
1 'polypeptide(L)'
;MTLAEDVLPYLSFSAICSTIGLFLCGLQICSRIRQRGTTEGTGSGPFLITFISCAFWLQYGVLKQDNVVILVNVVGFMLQSCYLLYYYWMTRHPLQDV
;
A
#
# COMPACT_ATOMS: atom_id res chain seq x y z
N MET A 1 10.70 -30.82 -13.29
CA MET A 1 10.73 -30.41 -11.86
C MET A 1 11.77 -29.33 -11.58
N THR A 2 12.70 -29.01 -12.48
CA THR A 2 13.77 -28.01 -12.26
C THR A 2 13.35 -26.56 -12.52
N LEU A 3 12.54 -26.32 -13.57
CA LEU A 3 12.18 -24.95 -13.96
C LEU A 3 11.52 -24.14 -12.82
N ALA A 4 10.63 -24.77 -12.05
CA ALA A 4 9.92 -24.13 -10.94
C ALA A 4 10.87 -23.76 -9.79
N GLU A 5 11.89 -24.57 -9.51
CA GLU A 5 12.88 -24.29 -8.47
C GLU A 5 13.82 -23.16 -8.89
N ASP A 6 14.17 -23.08 -10.17
CA ASP A 6 15.01 -22.02 -10.72
C ASP A 6 14.30 -20.66 -10.79
N VAL A 7 12.99 -20.61 -11.11
CA VAL A 7 12.25 -19.34 -11.21
C VAL A 7 11.75 -18.79 -9.88
N LEU A 8 11.52 -19.65 -8.88
CA LEU A 8 11.00 -19.25 -7.58
C LEU A 8 11.81 -18.12 -6.88
N PRO A 9 13.16 -18.16 -6.81
CA PRO A 9 13.93 -17.12 -6.12
C PRO A 9 13.82 -15.75 -6.81
N TYR A 10 13.83 -15.71 -8.14
CA TYR A 10 13.67 -14.46 -8.89
C TYR A 10 12.26 -13.88 -8.73
N LEU A 11 11.25 -14.75 -8.70
CA LEU A 11 9.87 -14.35 -8.45
C LEU A 11 9.70 -13.80 -7.03
N SER A 12 10.26 -14.48 -6.02
CA SER A 12 10.23 -14.02 -4.63
C SER A 12 10.94 -12.68 -4.46
N PHE A 13 12.11 -12.49 -5.05
CA PHE A 13 12.85 -11.23 -4.96
C PHE A 13 12.08 -10.07 -5.60
N SER A 14 11.58 -10.26 -6.82
CA SER A 14 10.78 -9.25 -7.52
C SER A 14 9.46 -8.94 -6.79
N ALA A 15 8.81 -9.94 -6.18
CA ALA A 15 7.63 -9.74 -5.34
C ALA A 15 7.93 -8.92 -4.09
N ILE A 16 9.06 -9.17 -3.41
CA ILE A 16 9.48 -8.39 -2.25
C ILE A 16 9.80 -6.94 -2.65
N CYS A 17 10.61 -6.74 -3.70
CA CYS A 17 10.97 -5.41 -4.18
C CYS A 17 9.74 -4.60 -4.60
N SER A 18 8.81 -5.22 -5.33
CA SER A 18 7.55 -4.56 -5.72
C SER A 18 6.66 -4.25 -4.51
N THR A 19 6.58 -5.14 -3.53
CA THR A 19 5.83 -4.89 -2.27
C THR A 19 6.41 -3.71 -1.50
N ILE A 20 7.74 -3.65 -1.36
CA ILE A 20 8.43 -2.50 -0.74
C ILE A 20 8.14 -1.22 -1.53
N GLY A 21 8.26 -1.26 -2.86
CA GLY A 21 7.93 -0.12 -3.71
C GLY A 21 6.49 0.36 -3.54
N LEU A 22 5.53 -0.57 -3.46
CA LEU A 22 4.12 -0.27 -3.26
C LEU A 22 3.88 0.42 -1.91
N PHE A 23 4.54 -0.04 -0.84
CA PHE A 23 4.46 0.59 0.48
C PHE A 23 5.09 1.99 0.51
N LEU A 24 6.15 2.22 -0.27
CA LEU A 24 6.82 3.53 -0.38
C LEU A 24 6.05 4.54 -1.25
N CYS A 25 5.25 4.09 -2.22
CA CYS A 25 4.38 4.98 -3.01
C CYS A 25 3.47 5.84 -2.11
N GLY A 26 3.00 5.26 -1.00
CA GLY A 26 2.30 5.96 0.08
C GLY A 26 3.00 7.23 0.55
N LEU A 27 4.25 7.07 0.96
CA LEU A 27 5.09 8.15 1.47
C LEU A 27 5.37 9.21 0.40
N GLN A 28 5.60 8.80 -0.86
CA GLN A 28 5.84 9.76 -1.93
C GLN A 28 4.62 10.66 -2.19
N ILE A 29 3.42 10.08 -2.17
CA ILE A 29 2.19 10.85 -2.36
C ILE A 29 1.93 11.77 -1.16
N CYS A 30 2.07 11.27 0.08
CA CYS A 30 1.94 12.09 1.29
C CYS A 30 2.95 13.25 1.30
N SER A 31 4.19 13.01 0.86
CA SER A 31 5.22 14.06 0.75
C SER A 31 4.82 15.14 -0.27
N ARG A 32 4.24 14.77 -1.41
CA ARG A 32 3.75 15.73 -2.41
C ARG A 32 2.60 16.56 -1.86
N ILE A 33 1.65 15.95 -1.15
CA ILE A 33 0.53 16.65 -0.50
C ILE A 33 1.06 17.65 0.52
N ARG A 34 2.05 17.25 1.34
CA ARG A 34 2.67 18.14 2.32
C ARG A 34 3.35 19.35 1.67
N GLN A 35 4.07 19.14 0.56
CA GLN A 35 4.75 20.22 -0.17
C GLN A 35 3.77 21.20 -0.83
N ARG A 36 2.64 20.70 -1.33
CA ARG A 36 1.60 21.53 -1.95
C ARG A 36 0.69 22.22 -0.95
N GLY A 37 0.55 21.66 0.25
CA GLY A 37 -0.38 22.15 1.27
C GLY A 37 -1.85 21.82 1.00
N THR A 38 -2.15 21.11 -0.10
CA THR A 38 -3.50 20.74 -0.53
C THR A 38 -3.47 19.35 -1.19
N THR A 39 -4.61 18.66 -1.17
CA THR A 39 -4.83 17.40 -1.90
C THR A 39 -5.29 17.62 -3.34
N GLU A 40 -5.49 18.87 -3.78
CA GLU A 40 -5.87 19.16 -5.17
C GLU A 40 -4.89 18.57 -6.20
N GLY A 41 -5.45 17.94 -7.22
CA GLY A 41 -4.70 17.25 -8.28
C GLY A 41 -4.04 15.94 -7.86
N THR A 42 -4.24 15.47 -6.62
CA THR A 42 -3.74 14.18 -6.13
C THR A 42 -4.93 13.31 -5.74
N GLY A 43 -5.32 12.35 -6.58
CA GLY A 43 -6.44 11.47 -6.27
C GLY A 43 -6.11 10.44 -5.18
N SER A 44 -7.07 10.13 -4.30
CA SER A 44 -6.98 9.06 -3.31
C SER A 44 -7.08 7.65 -3.89
N GLY A 45 -7.34 7.51 -5.20
CA GLY A 45 -7.55 6.25 -5.90
C GLY A 45 -6.47 5.18 -5.63
N PRO A 46 -5.17 5.49 -5.74
CA PRO A 46 -4.10 4.52 -5.47
C PRO A 46 -4.13 3.98 -4.03
N PHE A 47 -4.52 4.82 -3.07
CA PHE A 47 -4.62 4.43 -1.68
C PHE A 47 -5.80 3.49 -1.44
N LEU A 48 -6.95 3.83 -1.99
CA LEU A 48 -8.18 3.06 -1.79
C LEU A 48 -8.12 1.70 -2.48
N ILE A 49 -7.59 1.64 -3.70
CA ILE A 49 -7.45 0.38 -4.46
C ILE A 49 -6.50 -0.57 -3.73
N THR A 50 -5.35 -0.06 -3.27
CA THR A 50 -4.39 -0.87 -2.49
C THR A 50 -4.99 -1.36 -1.18
N PHE A 51 -5.77 -0.50 -0.50
CA PHE A 51 -6.44 -0.86 0.74
C PHE A 51 -7.43 -2.03 0.55
N ILE A 52 -8.28 -1.94 -0.48
CA ILE A 52 -9.23 -2.99 -0.82
C ILE A 52 -8.50 -4.28 -1.23
N SER A 53 -7.42 -4.16 -2.00
CA SER A 53 -6.60 -5.31 -2.40
C SER A 53 -6.01 -6.04 -1.18
N CYS A 54 -5.40 -5.31 -0.25
CA CYS A 54 -4.86 -5.88 0.98
C CYS A 54 -5.97 -6.55 1.82
N ALA A 55 -7.17 -5.97 1.88
CA ALA A 55 -8.30 -6.57 2.60
C ALA A 55 -8.72 -7.91 1.98
N PHE A 56 -8.83 -8.01 0.65
CA PHE A 56 -9.15 -9.26 -0.03
C PHE A 56 -8.07 -10.31 0.13
N TRP A 57 -6.79 -9.93 0.01
CA TRP A 57 -5.68 -10.86 0.20
C TRP A 57 -5.54 -11.32 1.65
N LEU A 58 -5.87 -10.47 2.62
CA LEU A 58 -5.96 -10.85 4.03
C LEU A 58 -7.04 -11.94 4.23
N GLN A 59 -8.24 -11.71 3.71
CA GLN A 59 -9.33 -12.70 3.76
C GLN A 59 -8.92 -14.01 3.10
N TYR A 60 -8.28 -13.93 1.92
CA TYR A 60 -7.75 -15.09 1.23
C TYR A 60 -6.71 -15.85 2.06
N GLY A 61 -5.75 -15.15 2.65
CA GLY A 61 -4.71 -15.74 3.50
C GLY A 61 -5.30 -16.46 4.71
N VAL A 62 -6.33 -15.88 5.35
CA VAL A 62 -7.07 -16.52 6.44
C VAL A 62 -7.76 -17.81 5.97
N LEU A 63 -8.45 -17.77 4.82
CA LEU A 63 -9.11 -18.95 4.27
C LEU A 63 -8.12 -20.06 3.90
N LYS A 64 -6.93 -19.69 3.42
CA LYS A 64 -5.86 -20.64 3.05
C LYS A 64 -4.94 -21.04 4.21
N GLN A 65 -5.12 -20.44 5.40
CA GLN A 65 -4.22 -20.61 6.55
C GLN A 65 -2.75 -20.31 6.20
N ASP A 66 -2.53 -19.32 5.32
CA ASP A 66 -1.20 -18.89 4.91
C ASP A 66 -0.75 -17.68 5.74
N ASN A 67 0.07 -17.96 6.75
CA ASN A 67 0.57 -16.94 7.69
C ASN A 67 1.42 -15.87 7.00
N VAL A 68 2.11 -16.19 5.91
CA VAL A 68 2.96 -15.23 5.20
C VAL A 68 2.10 -14.22 4.46
N VAL A 69 1.08 -14.71 3.73
CA VAL A 69 0.11 -13.84 3.03
C VAL A 69 -0.64 -12.97 4.02
N ILE A 70 -1.07 -13.54 5.16
CA ILE A 70 -1.72 -12.77 6.23
C ILE A 70 -0.80 -11.65 6.72
N LEU A 71 0.42 -11.97 7.14
CA LEU A 71 1.35 -11.01 7.75
C LEU A 71 1.62 -9.82 6.81
N VAL A 72 1.96 -10.11 5.54
CA VAL A 72 2.29 -9.07 4.56
C VAL A 72 1.09 -8.15 4.30
N ASN A 73 -0.11 -8.70 4.19
CA ASN A 73 -1.31 -7.92 3.90
C ASN A 73 -1.85 -7.17 5.12
N VAL A 74 -1.65 -7.66 6.36
CA VAL A 74 -1.92 -6.89 7.58
C VAL A 74 -1.08 -5.62 7.58
N VAL A 75 0.23 -5.73 7.35
CA VAL A 75 1.14 -4.58 7.34
C VAL A 75 0.73 -3.58 6.25
N GLY A 76 0.43 -4.07 5.04
CA GLY A 76 -0.06 -3.24 3.94
C GLY A 76 -1.38 -2.53 4.26
N PHE A 77 -2.34 -3.25 4.83
CA PHE A 77 -3.64 -2.70 5.22
C PHE A 77 -3.50 -1.59 6.27
N MET A 78 -2.64 -1.78 7.27
CA MET A 78 -2.39 -0.79 8.33
C MET A 78 -1.72 0.47 7.76
N LEU A 79 -0.66 0.31 6.97
CA LEU A 79 0.02 1.43 6.30
C LEU A 79 -0.94 2.22 5.42
N GLN A 80 -1.74 1.50 4.62
CA GLN A 80 -2.65 2.14 3.69
C GLN A 80 -3.79 2.88 4.39
N SER A 81 -4.23 2.38 5.54
CA SER A 81 -5.15 3.08 6.45
C SER A 81 -4.56 4.39 6.95
N CYS A 82 -3.30 4.38 7.40
CA CYS A 82 -2.61 5.59 7.83
C CYS A 82 -2.52 6.64 6.70
N TYR A 83 -2.21 6.22 5.47
CA TYR A 83 -2.17 7.13 4.32
C TYR A 83 -3.54 7.71 3.97
N LEU A 84 -4.61 6.90 4.02
CA LEU A 84 -5.98 7.38 3.80
C LEU A 84 -6.42 8.37 4.88
N LEU A 85 -6.10 8.10 6.15
CA LEU A 85 -6.38 9.02 7.26
C LEU A 85 -5.65 10.35 7.10
N TYR A 86 -4.36 10.31 6.76
CA TYR A 86 -3.59 11.52 6.46
C TYR A 86 -4.18 12.30 5.29
N TYR A 87 -4.51 11.62 4.19
CA TYR A 87 -5.13 12.24 3.02
C TYR A 87 -6.47 12.90 3.39
N TYR A 88 -7.32 12.21 4.15
CA TYR A 88 -8.61 12.73 4.61
C TYR A 88 -8.44 13.98 5.48
N TRP A 89 -7.50 13.94 6.42
CA TRP A 89 -7.22 15.08 7.30
C TRP A 89 -6.74 16.30 6.50
N MET A 90 -5.79 16.11 5.57
CA MET A 90 -5.30 17.18 4.69
C MET A 90 -6.36 17.72 3.72
N THR A 91 -7.31 16.88 3.30
CA THR A 91 -8.45 17.33 2.47
C THR A 91 -9.39 18.23 3.27
N ARG A 92 -9.57 17.96 4.57
CA ARG A 92 -10.45 18.73 5.46
C ARG A 92 -9.80 20.00 6.01
N HIS A 93 -8.48 19.98 6.18
CA HIS A 93 -7.68 21.08 6.72
C HIS A 93 -6.45 21.31 5.85
N PRO A 94 -6.61 21.91 4.66
CA PRO A 94 -5.47 22.26 3.83
C PRO A 94 -4.59 23.28 4.55
N LEU A 95 -3.27 23.13 4.43
CA LEU A 95 -2.29 24.03 5.04
C LEU A 95 -2.28 25.44 4.42
N GLN A 96 -3.09 25.67 3.39
CA GLN A 96 -3.22 26.94 2.67
C GLN A 96 -4.24 27.91 3.30
N ASP A 97 -4.98 27.50 4.34
CA ASP A 97 -5.98 28.34 5.04
C ASP A 97 -5.37 29.32 6.10
N VAL A 98 -4.10 29.73 5.95
CA VAL A 98 -3.43 30.76 6.78
C VAL A 98 -2.92 31.90 5.91
#